data_AF-A0A2U3Z8L2-F1
#
_entry.id   AF-A0A2U3Z8L2-F1
#
_cell.length_a   1.000
_cell.length_b   1.000
_cell.length_c   1.000
_cell.angle_alpha   90.00
_cell.angle_beta   90.00
_cell.angle_gamma   90.00
#
_symmetry.space_group_name_H-M   'P 1'
#
loop_
_entity.id
_entity.type
_entity.pdbx_description
1 polymer ?
#
loop_
_entity_poly.entity_id
_entity_poly.type
_entity_poly.pdbx_seq_one_letter_code
_entity_poly.pdbx_strand_id
1 'polypeptide(L)'
;MVVSIVLERNPELEFQDKVDLDKLVKEAFHEFQKDESRLKEVEKQDDMTSFYNTPPLGKRGTCSYLTKVVMNLLLEGEVKPSNDDPCLVS
;
A
#
# COMPACT_ATOMS: atom_id res chain seq x y z
N MET A 1 3.29 -2.82 12.21
CA MET A 1 2.41 -3.17 11.06
C MET A 1 2.72 -2.22 9.92
N VAL A 2 2.70 -2.65 8.65
CA VAL A 2 3.09 -1.81 7.49
C VAL A 2 2.32 -0.49 7.46
N VAL A 3 1.00 -0.54 7.68
CA VAL A 3 0.12 0.64 7.74
C VAL A 3 0.59 1.65 8.79
N SER A 4 0.86 1.19 10.02
CA SER A 4 1.33 2.06 11.12
C SER A 4 2.65 2.74 10.76
N ILE A 5 3.59 2.00 10.17
CA ILE A 5 4.90 2.55 9.78
C ILE A 5 4.74 3.61 8.69
N VAL A 6 3.81 3.42 7.74
CA VAL A 6 3.54 4.42 6.71
C VAL A 6 3.00 5.70 7.33
N LEU A 7 2.01 5.63 8.22
CA LEU A 7 1.46 6.81 8.89
C LEU A 7 2.47 7.51 9.80
N GLU A 8 3.27 6.75 10.56
CA GLU A 8 4.33 7.30 11.42
C GLU A 8 5.38 8.09 10.62
N ARG A 9 5.59 7.75 9.35
CA ARG A 9 6.56 8.43 8.47
C ARG A 9 5.95 9.57 7.65
N ASN A 10 4.62 9.68 7.58
CA ASN A 10 3.91 10.68 6.79
C ASN A 10 2.76 11.27 7.65
N PRO A 11 3.08 12.09 8.66
CA PRO A 11 2.10 12.63 9.61
C PRO A 11 1.05 13.55 8.97
N GLU A 12 1.30 14.03 7.75
CA GLU A 12 0.38 14.81 6.93
C GLU A 12 -0.75 13.97 6.31
N LEU A 13 -0.58 12.64 6.26
CA LEU A 13 -1.56 11.71 5.70
C LEU A 13 -2.39 11.08 6.82
N GLU A 14 -3.68 10.92 6.55
CA GLU A 14 -4.56 10.09 7.37
C GLU A 14 -5.58 9.36 6.51
N PHE A 15 -6.15 8.30 7.07
CA PHE A 15 -7.32 7.68 6.46
C PHE A 15 -8.54 8.50 6.86
N GLN A 16 -9.27 9.00 5.85
CA GLN A 16 -10.52 9.74 6.07
C GLN A 16 -11.64 8.85 6.58
N ASP A 17 -11.62 7.58 6.18
CA ASP A 17 -12.63 6.57 6.52
C ASP A 17 -12.01 5.34 7.18
N LYS A 18 -12.88 4.46 7.68
CA LYS A 18 -12.47 3.16 8.23
C LYS A 18 -11.69 2.36 7.17
N VAL A 19 -10.52 1.89 7.57
CA VAL A 19 -9.66 1.07 6.71
C VAL A 19 -10.13 -0.39 6.73
N ASP A 20 -10.45 -0.92 5.55
CA ASP A 20 -10.67 -2.35 5.35
C ASP A 20 -9.33 -3.04 5.08
N LEU A 21 -8.80 -3.72 6.11
CA LEU A 21 -7.53 -4.44 6.01
C LEU A 21 -7.61 -5.66 5.07
N ASP A 22 -8.77 -6.30 4.95
CA ASP A 22 -8.96 -7.45 4.06
C ASP A 22 -8.92 -7.00 2.60
N LYS A 23 -9.57 -5.87 2.30
CA LYS A 23 -9.48 -5.23 0.98
C LYS A 23 -8.05 -4.84 0.63
N LEU A 24 -7.29 -4.26 1.55
CA LEU A 24 -5.88 -3.92 1.33
C LEU A 24 -5.02 -5.14 0.99
N VAL A 25 -5.20 -6.25 1.71
CA VAL A 25 -4.46 -7.50 1.44
C VAL A 25 -4.84 -8.07 0.07
N LYS A 26 -6.12 -8.06 -0.29
CA LYS A 26 -6.60 -8.50 -1.61
C LYS A 26 -6.05 -7.64 -2.75
N GLU A 27 -6.01 -6.32 -2.59
CA GLU A 27 -5.41 -5.43 -3.58
C GLU A 27 -3.90 -5.61 -3.68
N ALA A 28 -3.19 -5.81 -2.57
CA ALA A 28 -1.76 -6.08 -2.59
C ALA A 28 -1.46 -7.40 -3.29
N PHE A 29 -2.32 -8.40 -3.10
CA PHE A 29 -2.25 -9.66 -3.84
C PHE A 29 -2.51 -9.48 -5.33
N HIS A 30 -3.47 -8.64 -5.73
CA HIS A 30 -3.67 -8.32 -7.15
C HIS A 30 -2.43 -7.67 -7.78
N GLU A 31 -1.72 -6.79 -7.05
CA GLU A 31 -0.47 -6.20 -7.52
C GLU A 31 0.64 -7.26 -7.67
N PHE A 32 0.74 -8.20 -6.72
CA PHE A 32 1.63 -9.35 -6.84
C PHE A 32 1.33 -10.21 -8.07
N GLN A 33 0.05 -10.54 -8.32
CA GLN A 33 -0.37 -11.33 -9.48
C GLN A 33 -0.03 -10.62 -10.81
N LYS A 34 -0.22 -9.31 -10.89
CA LYS A 34 0.16 -8.51 -12.08
C LYS A 34 1.66 -8.58 -12.36
N ASP A 35 2.49 -8.60 -11.33
CA ASP A 35 3.94 -8.73 -11.50
C ASP A 35 4.35 -10.16 -11.87
N GLU A 36 3.74 -11.20 -11.28
CA GLU A 36 4.06 -12.60 -11.61
C GLU A 36 3.62 -12.97 -13.02
N SER A 37 2.44 -12.52 -13.47
CA SER A 37 1.95 -12.81 -14.82
C SER A 37 2.87 -12.25 -15.91
N ARG A 38 3.48 -11.08 -15.66
CA ARG A 38 4.47 -10.46 -16.55
C ARG A 38 5.79 -11.22 -16.64
N LEU A 39 6.13 -12.03 -15.63
CA LEU A 39 7.45 -12.67 -15.55
C LEU A 39 7.43 -14.15 -15.88
N LYS A 40 6.31 -14.83 -15.66
CA LYS A 40 6.25 -16.30 -15.71
C LYS A 40 5.13 -16.87 -16.57
N GLU A 41 4.35 -16.05 -17.28
CA GLU A 41 3.11 -16.49 -17.97
C GLU A 41 2.19 -17.34 -17.05
N VAL A 42 2.23 -17.06 -15.75
CA VAL A 42 1.42 -17.78 -14.76
C VAL A 42 -0.01 -17.25 -14.83
N GLU A 43 -0.96 -18.16 -15.01
CA GLU A 43 -2.39 -17.83 -14.94
C GLU A 43 -2.77 -17.27 -13.57
N LYS A 44 -3.81 -16.43 -13.51
CA LYS A 44 -4.35 -15.91 -12.25
C LYS A 44 -4.73 -17.07 -11.33
N GLN A 45 -4.14 -17.13 -10.15
CA GLN A 45 -4.49 -18.09 -9.10
C GLN A 45 -5.08 -17.36 -7.90
N ASP A 46 -6.22 -17.81 -7.40
CA ASP A 46 -6.85 -17.24 -6.20
C ASP A 46 -6.13 -17.63 -4.90
N ASP A 47 -5.17 -18.56 -4.97
CA ASP A 47 -4.35 -18.96 -3.83
C ASP A 47 -3.31 -17.89 -3.47
N MET A 48 -3.43 -17.34 -2.27
CA MET A 48 -2.52 -16.34 -1.72
C MET A 48 -1.25 -16.93 -1.09
N THR A 49 -1.10 -18.26 -1.03
CA THR A 49 0.03 -18.92 -0.37
C THR A 49 1.37 -18.43 -0.89
N SER A 50 1.53 -18.31 -2.21
CA SER A 50 2.77 -17.80 -2.82
C SER A 50 3.08 -16.35 -2.42
N PHE A 51 2.05 -15.52 -2.29
CA PHE A 51 2.18 -14.14 -1.85
C PHE A 51 2.65 -14.04 -0.39
N TYR A 52 2.02 -14.82 0.51
CA TYR A 52 2.42 -14.87 1.92
C TYR A 52 3.82 -15.45 2.13
N ASN A 53 4.28 -16.29 1.21
CA ASN A 53 5.62 -16.88 1.24
C ASN A 53 6.71 -16.02 0.56
N THR A 54 6.37 -14.86 -0.01
CA THR A 54 7.42 -13.95 -0.52
C THR A 54 8.26 -13.40 0.64
N PRO A 55 9.53 -13.01 0.39
CA PRO A 55 10.33 -12.34 1.41
C PRO A 55 9.58 -11.12 1.97
N PRO A 56 9.67 -10.85 3.28
CA PRO A 56 8.92 -9.73 3.86
C PRO A 56 9.36 -8.38 3.29
N LEU A 57 10.65 -8.24 2.92
CA LEU A 57 11.25 -7.01 2.40
C LEU A 57 11.81 -7.21 1.00
N GLY A 58 12.02 -6.10 0.27
CA GLY A 58 12.57 -6.08 -1.09
C GLY A 58 11.52 -5.78 -2.15
N LYS A 59 11.95 -5.45 -3.38
CA LYS A 59 11.08 -4.92 -4.46
C LYS A 59 9.80 -5.72 -4.74
N ARG A 60 9.82 -7.03 -4.52
CA ARG A 60 8.71 -7.97 -4.75
C ARG A 60 8.35 -8.74 -3.47
N GLY A 61 8.66 -8.16 -2.31
CA GLY A 61 8.28 -8.70 -1.02
C GLY A 61 6.90 -8.24 -0.58
N THR A 62 6.28 -8.98 0.34
CA THR A 62 4.93 -8.72 0.82
C THR A 62 4.74 -7.28 1.31
N CYS A 63 5.71 -6.73 2.06
CA CYS A 63 5.61 -5.36 2.55
C CYS A 63 5.64 -4.33 1.43
N SER A 64 6.35 -4.57 0.32
CA SER A 64 6.38 -3.62 -0.79
C SER A 64 5.04 -3.52 -1.51
N TYR A 65 4.35 -4.64 -1.70
CA TYR A 65 2.98 -4.65 -2.25
C TYR A 65 1.99 -3.99 -1.30
N LEU A 66 2.05 -4.30 -0.01
CA LEU A 66 1.20 -3.66 1.00
C LEU A 66 1.44 -2.15 1.08
N THR A 67 2.70 -1.71 1.14
CA THR A 67 3.04 -0.28 1.17
C THR A 67 2.52 0.44 -0.07
N LYS A 68 2.63 -0.17 -1.25
CA LYS A 68 2.12 0.42 -2.49
C LYS A 68 0.62 0.68 -2.40
N VAL A 69 -0.17 -0.32 -2.00
CA VAL A 69 -1.62 -0.19 -1.89
C VAL A 69 -2.02 0.79 -0.81
N VAL A 70 -1.38 0.71 0.36
CA VAL A 70 -1.63 1.65 1.48
C VAL A 70 -1.35 3.08 1.06
N MET A 71 -0.24 3.33 0.37
CA MET A 71 0.07 4.68 -0.12
C MET A 71 -0.90 5.16 -1.17
N ASN A 72 -1.29 4.31 -2.12
CA ASN A 72 -2.30 4.69 -3.10
C ASN A 72 -3.61 5.10 -2.42
N LEU A 73 -4.07 4.32 -1.43
CA LEU A 73 -5.29 4.65 -0.68
C LEU A 73 -5.16 5.97 0.10
N LEU A 74 -4.02 6.23 0.73
CA LEU A 74 -3.79 7.49 1.45
C LEU A 74 -3.76 8.70 0.51
N LEU A 75 -3.18 8.53 -0.69
CA LEU A 75 -3.07 9.59 -1.69
C LEU A 75 -4.39 9.89 -2.42
N GLU A 76 -5.38 9.01 -2.32
CA GLU A 76 -6.76 9.28 -2.76
C GLU A 76 -7.53 10.19 -1.77
N GLY A 77 -7.03 10.32 -0.53
CA GLY A 77 -7.60 11.20 0.49
C GLY A 77 -7.02 12.61 0.49
N GLU A 78 -7.52 13.45 1.40
CA GLU A 78 -6.97 14.79 1.63
C GLU A 78 -5.67 14.74 2.44
N VAL A 79 -4.78 15.68 2.15
CA VAL A 79 -3.54 15.91 2.90
C VAL A 79 -3.82 17.00 3.93
N LYS A 80 -3.45 16.77 5.19
CA LYS A 80 -3.57 17.81 6.21
C LYS A 80 -2.63 18.97 5.89
N PRO A 81 -3.12 20.22 5.88
CA PRO A 81 -2.24 21.37 5.76
C PRO A 81 -1.32 21.41 6.99
N SER A 82 -0.01 21.51 6.75
CA SER A 82 0.92 21.75 7.86
C SER A 82 0.76 23.20 8.33
N ASN A 83 0.50 23.40 9.62
CA ASN A 83 0.30 24.75 10.19
C ASN A 83 1.55 25.65 10.09
N ASP A 84 2.72 25.05 9.78
CA ASP A 84 4.00 25.73 9.64
C ASP A 84 4.35 26.04 8.17
N ASP A 85 3.42 25.90 7.22
CA ASP A 85 3.70 26.20 5.81
C ASP A 85 3.75 27.73 5.59
N PRO A 86 4.94 28.34 5.36
CA PRO A 86 5.06 29.79 5.20
C PRO A 86 4.48 30.27 3.85
N CYS A 87 3.97 29.35 3.03
CA CYS A 87 3.41 29.59 1.70
C CYS A 87 1.88 29.80 1.69
N LEU A 88 1.25 30.13 2.82
CA LEU A 88 -0.14 30.57 2.84
C LEU A 88 -0.25 31.95 2.17
N VAL A 89 -0.63 31.97 0.89
CA VAL A 89 -0.93 33.22 0.17
C VAL A 89 -2.21 33.80 0.75
N SER A 90 -2.10 34.96 1.39
CA SER A 90 -3.21 35.77 1.92
C SER A 90 -3.99 36.48 0.81
#